data_AF-A0A822IUG0-F1
#
_entry.id   AF-A0A822IUG0-F1
#
_cell.length_a   1.000
_cell.length_b   1.000
_cell.length_c   1.000
_cell.angle_alpha   90.00
_cell.angle_beta   90.00
_cell.angle_gamma   90.00
#
_symmetry.space_group_name_H-M   'P 1'
#
loop_
_entity.id
_entity.type
_entity.pdbx_description
1 polymer ?
#
loop_
_entity_poly.entity_id
_entity_poly.type
_entity_poly.pdbx_seq_one_letter_code
_entity_poly.pdbx_strand_id
1 'polypeptide(L)'
;MAYTFEILIVIIGIIYGYIKPGKEDRSALLKKGIVIGIILGAIMVILGLFGGREILLLGSLVGAAVFIEVIILAVLFIIGTYIGDMLEHKS
;
A
#
# COMPACT_ATOMS: atom_id res chain seq x y z
N MET A 1 12.95 -11.19 -6.44
CA MET A 1 11.65 -11.88 -6.51
C MET A 1 10.59 -10.81 -6.47
N ALA A 2 9.84 -10.63 -7.56
CA ALA A 2 8.97 -9.47 -7.78
C ALA A 2 7.67 -9.47 -6.94
N TYR A 3 7.44 -10.48 -6.09
CA TYR A 3 6.19 -10.64 -5.33
C TYR A 3 6.41 -10.85 -3.82
N THR A 4 7.66 -10.76 -3.35
CA THR A 4 7.99 -11.12 -1.96
C THR A 4 7.34 -10.15 -0.96
N PHE A 5 7.23 -8.88 -1.32
CA PHE A 5 6.70 -7.86 -0.41
C PHE A 5 5.18 -7.94 -0.32
N GLU A 6 4.52 -8.21 -1.44
CA GLU A 6 3.09 -8.40 -1.59
C GLU A 6 2.62 -9.62 -0.80
N ILE A 7 3.32 -10.75 -0.95
CA ILE A 7 3.04 -11.97 -0.16
C ILE A 7 3.20 -11.68 1.33
N LEU A 8 4.28 -10.98 1.73
CA LEU A 8 4.52 -10.61 3.12
C LEU A 8 3.38 -9.73 3.65
N ILE A 9 2.95 -8.72 2.89
CA ILE A 9 1.87 -7.82 3.29
C ILE A 9 0.53 -8.56 3.45
N VAL A 10 0.22 -9.50 2.57
CA VAL A 10 -0.96 -10.37 2.74
C VAL A 10 -0.86 -11.16 4.05
N ILE A 11 0.29 -11.80 4.31
CA ILE A 11 0.51 -12.58 5.54
C ILE A 11 0.36 -11.70 6.79
N ILE A 12 0.93 -10.50 6.79
CA ILE A 12 0.80 -9.56 7.91
C ILE A 12 -0.67 -9.14 8.09
N GLY A 13 -1.39 -8.88 6.99
CA GLY A 13 -2.83 -8.60 7.02
C GLY A 13 -3.62 -9.74 7.67
N ILE A 14 -3.34 -10.99 7.29
CA ILE A 14 -3.98 -12.19 7.87
C ILE A 14 -3.72 -12.26 9.38
N ILE A 15 -2.46 -12.13 9.80
CA ILE A 15 -2.09 -12.16 11.21
C ILE A 15 -2.82 -11.06 11.98
N TYR A 16 -2.87 -9.85 11.42
CA TYR A 16 -3.53 -8.72 12.06
C TYR A 16 -5.04 -8.95 12.24
N GLY A 17 -5.74 -9.39 11.18
CA GLY A 17 -7.16 -9.70 11.24
C GLY A 17 -7.47 -10.82 12.24
N TYR A 18 -6.64 -11.86 12.27
CA TYR A 18 -6.80 -12.96 13.23
C TYR A 18 -6.63 -12.52 14.70
N ILE A 19 -5.65 -11.64 14.99
CA ILE A 19 -5.40 -11.16 16.36
C ILE A 19 -6.45 -10.11 16.79
N LYS A 20 -6.96 -9.31 15.86
CA LYS A 20 -7.89 -8.20 16.13
C LYS A 20 -9.10 -8.22 15.18
N PRO A 21 -9.95 -9.26 15.28
CA PRO A 21 -11.06 -9.46 14.36
C PRO A 21 -12.03 -8.27 14.35
N GLY A 22 -12.34 -7.75 13.17
CA GLY A 22 -13.33 -6.69 12.97
C GLY A 22 -12.94 -5.30 13.51
N LYS A 23 -11.74 -5.14 14.07
CA LYS A 23 -11.28 -3.84 14.62
C LYS A 23 -10.62 -2.93 13.58
N GLU A 24 -10.31 -3.45 12.40
CA GLU A 24 -9.62 -2.67 11.38
C GLU A 24 -10.56 -1.75 10.61
N ASP A 25 -10.29 -0.44 10.65
CA ASP A 25 -10.96 0.53 9.78
C ASP A 25 -10.32 0.53 8.38
N ARG A 26 -10.77 -0.41 7.56
CA ARG A 26 -10.30 -0.63 6.19
C ARG A 26 -10.52 0.59 5.29
N SER A 27 -11.58 1.37 5.54
CA SER A 27 -11.87 2.59 4.78
C SER A 27 -10.86 3.67 5.12
N ALA A 28 -10.59 3.88 6.41
CA ALA A 28 -9.55 4.80 6.85
C ALA A 28 -8.16 4.37 6.37
N LEU A 29 -7.86 3.06 6.37
CA LEU A 29 -6.58 2.54 5.87
C LEU A 29 -6.41 2.84 4.39
N LEU A 30 -7.43 2.57 3.55
CA LEU A 30 -7.36 2.89 2.12
C LEU A 30 -7.23 4.40 1.88
N LYS A 31 -8.00 5.23 2.60
CA LYS A 31 -7.87 6.71 2.51
C LYS A 31 -6.47 7.18 2.89
N LYS A 32 -5.90 6.65 3.98
CA LYS A 32 -4.52 6.95 4.38
C LYS A 32 -3.52 6.49 3.32
N GLY A 33 -3.71 5.31 2.74
CA GLY A 33 -2.90 4.80 1.63
C GLY A 33 -2.92 5.73 0.42
N ILE A 34 -4.10 6.22 0.02
CA ILE A 34 -4.24 7.22 -1.05
C ILE A 34 -3.48 8.49 -0.71
N VAL A 35 -3.67 9.06 0.48
CA VAL A 35 -2.99 10.29 0.90
C VAL A 35 -1.48 10.10 0.92
N ILE A 36 -0.97 9.01 1.51
CA ILE A 36 0.46 8.70 1.58
C ILE A 36 1.02 8.50 0.17
N GLY A 37 0.35 7.74 -0.68
CA GLY A 37 0.78 7.50 -2.05
C GLY A 37 0.87 8.80 -2.85
N ILE A 38 -0.11 9.70 -2.72
CA ILE A 38 -0.09 11.02 -3.37
C ILE A 38 1.11 11.83 -2.88
N ILE A 39 1.34 11.86 -1.56
CA ILE A 39 2.47 12.60 -0.97
C ILE A 39 3.80 12.05 -1.50
N LEU A 40 3.98 10.73 -1.49
CA LEU A 40 5.22 10.09 -1.98
C LEU A 40 5.41 10.31 -3.48
N GLY A 41 4.35 10.19 -4.28
CA GLY A 41 4.39 10.47 -5.72
C GLY A 41 4.77 11.92 -6.02
N ALA A 42 4.18 12.87 -5.28
CA ALA A 42 4.50 14.28 -5.40
C ALA A 42 5.96 14.58 -5.03
N ILE A 43 6.48 13.93 -3.97
CA ILE A 43 7.90 14.05 -3.59
C ILE A 43 8.81 13.61 -4.76
N MET A 44 8.51 12.49 -5.42
CA MET A 44 9.31 12.03 -6.57
C MET A 44 9.29 13.01 -7.74
N VAL A 45 8.13 13.61 -8.04
CA VAL A 45 8.01 14.65 -9.07
C VAL A 45 8.82 15.89 -8.69
N ILE A 46 8.74 16.34 -7.44
CA ILE A 46 9.47 17.51 -6.94
C ILE A 46 10.99 17.28 -7.04
N LEU A 47 11.47 16.10 -6.64
CA LEU A 47 12.88 15.73 -6.81
C LEU A 47 13.30 15.76 -8.28
N GLY A 48 12.42 15.32 -9.18
CA GLY A 48 12.65 15.36 -10.62
C GLY A 48 12.83 16.76 -11.21
N LEU A 49 12.21 17.78 -10.61
CA LEU A 49 12.32 19.18 -11.08
C LEU A 49 13.76 19.71 -11.01
N PHE A 50 14.59 19.19 -10.11
CA PHE A 50 15.98 19.64 -9.95
C PHE A 50 16.94 19.06 -11.00
N GLY A 51 16.51 18.10 -11.81
CA GLY A 51 17.37 17.37 -12.74
C GLY A 51 17.11 17.63 -14.24
N GLY A 52 16.24 18.58 -14.57
CA GLY A 52 15.85 18.86 -15.96
C GLY A 52 14.85 17.85 -16.53
N ARG A 53 14.57 17.94 -17.85
CA ARG A 53 13.40 17.28 -18.47
C ARG A 53 13.37 15.76 -18.34
N GLU A 54 14.51 15.10 -18.54
CA GLU A 54 14.59 13.63 -18.49
C GLU A 54 14.41 13.11 -17.06
N ILE A 55 15.03 13.77 -16.08
CA ILE A 55 14.91 13.40 -14.67
C ILE A 55 13.49 13.70 -14.16
N LEU A 56 12.85 14.78 -14.63
CA LEU A 56 11.43 15.06 -14.33
C LEU A 56 10.50 13.97 -14.87
N LEU A 57 10.73 13.50 -16.10
CA LEU A 57 9.96 12.39 -16.66
C LEU A 57 10.14 11.11 -15.82
N LEU A 58 11.39 10.79 -15.45
CA LEU A 58 11.67 9.64 -14.60
C LEU A 58 11.01 9.77 -13.22
N GLY A 59 11.15 10.92 -12.56
CA GLY A 59 10.52 11.18 -11.25
C GLY A 59 9.00 11.09 -11.30
N SER A 60 8.38 11.49 -12.42
CA SER A 60 6.94 11.35 -12.64
C SER A 60 6.50 9.90 -12.80
N LEU A 61 7.24 9.10 -13.59
CA LEU A 61 6.97 7.68 -13.77
C LEU A 61 7.17 6.89 -12.47
N VAL A 62 8.28 7.15 -11.76
CA VAL A 62 8.55 6.54 -10.46
C VAL A 62 7.49 6.94 -9.44
N GLY A 63 7.11 8.23 -9.40
CA GLY A 63 6.07 8.71 -8.50
C GLY A 63 4.73 8.03 -8.74
N ALA A 64 4.31 7.87 -10.00
CA ALA A 64 3.10 7.13 -10.36
C ALA A 64 3.19 5.65 -9.97
N ALA A 65 4.34 5.00 -10.23
CA ALA A 65 4.57 3.61 -9.84
C ALA A 65 4.49 3.42 -8.32
N VAL A 66 5.12 4.32 -7.53
CA VAL A 66 5.05 4.30 -6.07
C VAL A 66 3.63 4.51 -5.57
N PHE A 67 2.86 5.43 -6.17
CA PHE A 67 1.46 5.62 -5.81
C PHE A 67 0.66 4.33 -6.03
N ILE A 68 0.77 3.71 -7.20
CA ILE A 68 0.07 2.46 -7.53
C ILE A 68 0.47 1.35 -6.56
N GLU A 69 1.77 1.20 -6.29
CA GLU A 69 2.30 0.20 -5.36
C GLU A 69 1.70 0.35 -3.95
N VAL A 70 1.67 1.57 -3.41
CA VAL A 70 1.09 1.83 -2.08
C VAL A 70 -0.39 1.42 -2.04
N ILE A 71 -1.15 1.68 -3.10
CA ILE A 71 -2.56 1.27 -3.19
C ILE A 71 -2.68 -0.26 -3.25
N ILE A 72 -1.86 -0.92 -4.07
CA ILE A 72 -1.85 -2.38 -4.17
C ILE A 72 -1.58 -3.00 -2.80
N LEU A 73 -0.54 -2.54 -2.10
CA LEU A 73 -0.19 -3.06 -0.78
C LEU A 73 -1.29 -2.80 0.26
N ALA A 74 -1.91 -1.62 0.25
CA ALA A 74 -3.04 -1.32 1.13
C ALA A 74 -4.22 -2.28 0.89
N VAL A 75 -4.55 -2.55 -0.38
CA VAL A 75 -5.61 -3.48 -0.76
C VAL A 75 -5.26 -4.92 -0.35
N LEU A 76 -4.04 -5.36 -0.61
CA LEU A 76 -3.56 -6.69 -0.23
C LEU A 76 -3.59 -6.90 1.29
N PHE A 77 -3.17 -5.89 2.05
CA PHE A 77 -3.27 -5.91 3.50
C PHE A 77 -4.74 -6.06 3.95
N ILE A 78 -5.64 -5.24 3.39
CA ILE A 78 -7.08 -5.29 3.70
C ILE A 78 -7.66 -6.69 3.40
N ILE A 79 -7.34 -7.27 2.23
CA ILE A 79 -7.76 -8.63 1.88
C ILE A 79 -7.23 -9.62 2.93
N GLY A 80 -5.97 -9.50 3.32
CA GLY A 80 -5.40 -10.29 4.41
C GLY A 80 -6.21 -10.16 5.71
N THR A 81 -6.57 -8.95 6.13
CA THR A 81 -7.38 -8.75 7.35
C THR A 81 -8.74 -9.44 7.28
N TYR A 82 -9.41 -9.44 6.12
CA TYR A 82 -10.66 -10.17 5.95
C TYR A 82 -10.48 -11.68 6.13
N ILE A 83 -9.41 -12.25 5.55
CA ILE A 83 -9.09 -13.67 5.70
C ILE A 83 -8.81 -14.00 7.18
N GLY A 84 -8.03 -13.16 7.86
CA GLY A 84 -7.73 -13.30 9.29
C GLY A 84 -8.99 -13.29 10.16
N ASP A 85 -9.87 -12.30 9.96
CA ASP A 85 -11.15 -12.20 10.66
C ASP A 85 -12.01 -13.46 10.46
N MET A 86 -12.07 -13.99 9.23
CA MET A 86 -12.83 -15.22 8.92
C MET A 86 -12.26 -16.47 9.58
N LEU A 87 -10.95 -16.53 9.82
CA LEU A 87 -10.30 -17.66 10.48
C LEU A 87 -10.55 -17.65 11.99
N GLU A 88 -10.60 -16.46 12.61
CA GLU A 88 -10.93 -16.32 14.03
C GLU A 88 -12.38 -16.72 14.30
N HIS A 89 -13.33 -16.29 13.46
CA HIS A 89 -14.76 -16.53 13.67
C HIS A 89 -15.18 -18.00 13.61
N LYS A 90 -14.29 -18.89 13.14
CA LYS A 90 -14.53 -20.33 13.01
C LYS A 90 -13.95 -21.14 14.19
N SER A 91 -13.23 -20.51 15.11
CA SER A 91 -12.67 -21.13 16.31
C SER A 91 -13.57 -20.94 17.53
#